data_AF-A0A522UYR1-F1
#
_entry.id   AF-A0A522UYR1-F1
#
_cell.length_a   1.000
_cell.length_b   1.000
_cell.length_c   1.000
_cell.angle_alpha   90.00
_cell.angle_beta   90.00
_cell.angle_gamma   90.00
#
_symmetry.space_group_name_H-M   'P 1'
#
loop_
_entity.id
_entity.type
_entity.pdbx_description
1 polymer ?
#
loop_
_entity_poly.entity_id
_entity_poly.type
_entity_poly.pdbx_seq_one_letter_code
_entity_poly.pdbx_strand_id
1 'polypeptide(L)'
;MLDIHPTWLLVLAVNFLCLVYFLNLFLYKPLLNKFKERQDIVRTSLDAAKEMQAKKDAGVERMNTELSGARSKAKDVFETMKNEGLAKQKEVLSESETRAADMLAAARTELKTEVEKARKALKADVEKFSDEIVRKLVKA
;
A
#
# COMPACT_ATOMS: atom_id res chain seq x y z
N MET A 1 3.14 17.99 101.17
CA MET A 1 4.26 18.64 100.46
C MET A 1 4.40 17.95 99.13
N LEU A 2 3.92 18.59 98.06
CA LEU A 2 4.40 18.27 96.71
C LEU A 2 5.70 19.05 96.58
N ASP A 3 6.81 18.44 96.98
CA ASP A 3 8.14 19.00 96.74
C ASP A 3 8.44 18.83 95.25
N ILE A 4 7.86 19.71 94.44
CA ILE A 4 8.13 19.81 93.01
C ILE A 4 9.55 20.35 92.88
N HIS A 5 10.53 19.44 92.83
CA HIS A 5 11.88 19.79 92.47
C HIS A 5 11.92 20.10 90.97
N PRO A 6 12.17 21.37 90.57
CA PRO A 6 12.16 21.77 89.15
C PRO A 6 13.19 20.99 88.32
N THR A 7 14.24 20.46 88.96
CA THR A 7 15.24 19.57 88.35
C THR A 7 14.64 18.24 87.88
N TRP A 8 13.75 17.62 88.64
CA TRP A 8 13.12 16.35 88.27
C TRP A 8 12.17 16.51 87.07
N LEU A 9 11.41 17.60 87.06
CA LEU A 9 10.49 17.93 85.97
C LEU A 9 11.27 18.16 84.66
N LEU A 10 12.42 18.84 84.74
CA LEU A 10 13.31 19.07 83.61
C LEU A 10 13.90 17.76 83.06
N VAL A 11 14.34 16.84 83.93
CA VAL A 11 14.82 15.51 83.52
C VAL A 11 13.72 14.69 82.83
N LEU A 12 12.49 14.72 83.36
CA LEU A 12 11.34 14.04 82.75
C LEU A 12 10.99 14.63 81.38
N ALA A 13 11.01 15.96 81.25
CA ALA A 13 10.77 16.65 79.98
C ALA A 13 11.83 16.31 78.91
N VAL A 14 13.11 16.26 79.30
CA VAL A 14 14.20 15.86 78.41
C VAL A 14 14.07 14.39 78.01
N ASN A 15 13.70 13.51 78.94
CA ASN A 15 13.47 12.09 78.63
C ASN A 15 12.31 11.91 77.64
N PHE A 16 11.20 12.62 77.87
CA PHE A 16 10.05 12.62 76.96
C PHE A 16 10.40 13.17 75.58
N LEU A 17 11.14 14.28 75.50
CA LEU A 17 11.62 14.84 74.23
C LEU A 17 12.57 13.89 73.49
N CYS A 18 13.47 13.22 74.20
CA CYS A 18 14.33 12.19 73.61
C CYS A 18 13.49 11.04 73.05
N LEU A 19 12.49 10.56 73.81
CA LEU A 19 11.61 9.48 73.36
C LEU A 19 10.81 9.88 72.11
N VAL A 20 10.26 11.09 72.08
CA VAL A 20 9.55 11.64 70.91
C VAL A 20 10.48 11.76 69.71
N TYR A 21 11.73 12.20 69.91
CA TYR A 21 12.73 12.29 68.85
C TYR A 21 13.04 10.91 68.25
N PHE A 22 13.30 9.91 69.10
CA PHE A 22 13.53 8.53 68.65
C PHE A 22 12.30 7.97 67.94
N LEU A 23 11.10 8.19 68.47
CA LEU A 23 9.85 7.71 67.86
C LEU A 23 9.58 8.35 66.49
N ASN A 24 9.86 9.65 66.34
CA ASN A 24 9.73 10.35 65.07
C ASN A 24 10.68 9.77 64.01
N LEU A 25 11.92 9.48 64.40
CA LEU A 25 12.93 8.92 63.51
C LEU A 25 12.65 7.44 63.15
N PHE A 26 12.30 6.62 64.14
CA PHE A 26 12.14 5.17 63.98
C PHE A 26 10.76 4.74 63.47
N LEU A 27 9.69 5.50 63.73
CA LEU A 27 8.32 5.06 63.43
C LEU A 27 7.60 5.99 62.45
N TYR A 28 7.52 7.29 62.74
CA TYR A 28 6.72 8.20 61.93
C TYR A 28 7.28 8.38 60.51
N LYS A 29 8.60 8.62 60.38
CA LYS A 29 9.26 8.72 59.06
C LYS A 29 9.06 7.48 58.18
N PRO A 30 9.42 6.26 58.62
CA PRO A 30 9.27 5.08 57.75
C PRO A 30 7.80 4.75 57.45
N LEU A 31 6.88 4.98 58.40
CA LEU A 31 5.46 4.73 58.20
C LEU A 31 4.88 5.66 57.11
N LEU A 32 5.15 6.97 57.21
CA LEU A 32 4.72 7.96 56.20
C LEU A 32 5.32 7.67 54.83
N ASN A 33 6.59 7.26 54.77
CA ASN A 33 7.23 6.88 53.51
C ASN A 33 6.55 5.66 52.88
N LYS A 34 6.14 4.66 53.66
CA LYS A 34 5.41 3.49 53.13
C LYS A 34 4.02 3.82 52.62
N PHE A 35 3.33 4.77 53.24
CA PHE A 35 2.05 5.27 52.71
C PHE A 35 2.23 6.03 51.40
N LYS A 36 3.23 6.90 51.31
CA LYS A 36 3.57 7.61 50.07
C LYS A 36 3.96 6.65 48.96
N GLU A 37 4.82 5.68 49.24
CA GLU A 37 5.25 4.66 48.28
C GLU A 37 4.05 3.90 47.69
N ARG A 38 3.09 3.49 48.54
CA ARG A 38 1.85 2.85 48.07
C ARG A 38 1.01 3.77 47.19
N GLN A 39 0.84 5.02 47.60
CA GLN A 39 0.06 6.01 46.84
C GLN A 39 0.71 6.29 45.48
N ASP A 40 2.02 6.43 45.45
CA ASP A 40 2.80 6.67 44.23
C ASP A 40 2.73 5.45 43.30
N ILE A 41 2.89 4.22 43.80
CA ILE A 41 2.75 3.01 42.97
C ILE A 41 1.36 2.95 42.32
N VAL A 42 0.29 3.17 43.09
CA VAL A 42 -1.08 3.14 42.55
C VAL A 42 -1.26 4.23 41.49
N ARG A 43 -0.83 5.45 41.78
CA ARG A 43 -0.93 6.56 40.83
C ARG A 43 -0.13 6.28 39.55
N THR A 44 1.13 5.88 39.67
CA THR A 44 1.99 5.56 38.51
C THR A 44 1.42 4.40 37.70
N SER A 45 0.87 3.37 38.35
CA SER A 45 0.23 2.24 37.63
C SER A 45 -1.01 2.68 36.85
N LEU A 46 -1.83 3.56 37.41
CA LEU A 46 -3.00 4.12 36.73
C LEU A 46 -2.61 5.04 35.57
N ASP A 47 -1.60 5.89 35.77
CA ASP A 47 -1.10 6.79 34.73
C ASP A 47 -0.47 5.98 33.57
N ALA A 48 0.31 4.95 33.89
CA ALA A 48 0.88 4.03 32.89
C ALA A 48 -0.21 3.25 32.14
N ALA A 49 -1.26 2.79 32.83
CA ALA A 49 -2.38 2.12 32.19
C ALA A 49 -3.13 3.07 31.23
N LYS A 50 -3.39 4.32 31.64
CA LYS A 50 -4.00 5.34 30.78
C LYS A 50 -3.14 5.67 29.57
N GLU A 51 -1.83 5.83 29.77
CA GLU A 51 -0.89 6.10 28.67
C GLU A 51 -0.85 4.93 27.68
N MET A 52 -0.83 3.69 28.18
CA MET A 52 -0.88 2.50 27.35
C MET A 52 -2.20 2.39 26.57
N GLN A 53 -3.34 2.71 27.20
CA GLN A 53 -4.64 2.77 26.53
C GLN A 53 -4.62 3.81 25.40
N ALA A 54 -4.16 5.03 25.68
CA ALA A 54 -4.08 6.10 24.69
C ALA A 54 -3.14 5.75 23.53
N LYS A 55 -2.00 5.09 23.80
CA LYS A 55 -1.09 4.59 22.76
C LYS A 55 -1.73 3.49 21.91
N LYS A 56 -2.52 2.59 22.52
CA LYS A 56 -3.25 1.57 21.78
C LYS A 56 -4.30 2.20 20.86
N ASP A 57 -5.10 3.12 21.37
CA ASP A 57 -6.15 3.79 20.60
C ASP A 57 -5.54 4.57 19.43
N ALA A 58 -4.47 5.35 19.68
CA ALA A 58 -3.73 6.05 18.63
C ALA A 58 -3.09 5.10 17.61
N GLY A 59 -2.61 3.93 18.05
CA GLY A 59 -2.06 2.90 17.18
C GLY A 59 -3.13 2.27 16.27
N VAL A 60 -4.30 1.98 16.83
CA VAL A 60 -5.46 1.45 16.08
C VAL A 60 -5.97 2.48 15.08
N GLU A 61 -6.05 3.75 15.46
CA GLU A 61 -6.45 4.83 14.56
C GLU A 61 -5.49 4.98 13.39
N ARG A 62 -4.17 5.03 13.65
CA ARG A 62 -3.14 5.05 12.59
C ARG A 62 -3.24 3.85 11.66
N MET A 63 -3.37 2.64 12.22
CA MET A 63 -3.53 1.42 11.43
C MET A 63 -4.77 1.48 10.53
N ASN A 64 -5.89 1.97 11.05
CA ASN A 64 -7.12 2.13 10.27
C ASN A 64 -6.95 3.17 9.14
N THR A 65 -6.29 4.30 9.42
CA THR A 65 -5.98 5.31 8.41
C THR A 65 -5.07 4.75 7.32
N GLU A 66 -4.01 4.02 7.69
CA GLU A 66 -3.10 3.38 6.74
C GLU A 66 -3.80 2.32 5.89
N LEU A 67 -4.65 1.48 6.50
CA LEU A 67 -5.45 0.48 5.77
C LEU A 67 -6.42 1.13 4.79
N SER A 68 -7.10 2.20 5.21
CA SER A 68 -8.01 2.96 4.34
C SER A 68 -7.25 3.59 3.17
N GLY A 69 -6.11 4.23 3.45
CA GLY A 69 -5.24 4.82 2.43
C GLY A 69 -4.68 3.77 1.46
N ALA A 70 -4.27 2.60 1.95
CA ALA A 70 -3.79 1.49 1.13
C ALA A 70 -4.91 0.95 0.21
N ARG A 71 -6.14 0.82 0.72
CA ARG A 71 -7.30 0.41 -0.10
C ARG A 71 -7.62 1.41 -1.19
N SER A 72 -7.58 2.72 -0.89
CA SER A 72 -7.78 3.76 -1.90
C SER A 72 -6.72 3.68 -2.99
N LYS A 73 -5.43 3.63 -2.61
CA LYS A 73 -4.32 3.50 -3.56
C LYS A 73 -4.45 2.25 -4.42
N ALA A 74 -4.82 1.12 -3.82
CA ALA A 74 -5.03 -0.13 -4.56
C ALA A 74 -6.17 0.00 -5.58
N LYS A 75 -7.27 0.67 -5.21
CA LYS A 75 -8.38 0.96 -6.12
C LYS A 75 -7.93 1.87 -7.27
N ASP A 76 -7.21 2.94 -6.96
CA ASP A 76 -6.71 3.88 -7.97
C ASP A 76 -5.79 3.16 -8.96
N VAL A 77 -4.83 2.37 -8.46
CA VAL A 77 -3.92 1.56 -9.29
C VAL A 77 -4.69 0.56 -10.15
N PHE A 78 -5.72 -0.10 -9.60
CA PHE A 78 -6.55 -1.03 -10.35
C PHE A 78 -7.34 -0.32 -11.46
N GLU A 79 -7.91 0.85 -11.18
CA GLU A 79 -8.62 1.66 -12.18
C GLU A 79 -7.67 2.16 -13.28
N THR A 80 -6.47 2.61 -12.92
CA THR A 80 -5.42 2.99 -13.89
C THR A 80 -5.05 1.82 -14.78
N MET A 81 -4.72 0.65 -14.21
CA MET A 81 -4.38 -0.55 -14.99
C MET A 81 -5.53 -1.00 -15.88
N LYS A 82 -6.78 -0.91 -15.42
CA LYS A 82 -7.95 -1.24 -16.23
C LYS A 82 -8.07 -0.30 -17.43
N ASN A 83 -7.90 1.01 -17.21
CA ASN A 83 -7.99 2.02 -18.26
C ASN A 83 -6.85 1.89 -19.27
N GLU A 84 -5.62 1.65 -18.81
CA GLU A 84 -4.46 1.37 -19.66
C GLU A 84 -4.67 0.09 -20.48
N GLY A 85 -5.19 -0.97 -19.86
CA GLY A 85 -5.52 -2.22 -20.54
C GLY A 85 -6.57 -2.03 -21.64
N LEU A 86 -7.64 -1.28 -21.36
CA LEU A 86 -8.67 -0.94 -22.34
C LEU A 86 -8.12 -0.07 -23.48
N ALA A 87 -7.28 0.92 -23.16
CA ALA A 87 -6.63 1.76 -24.17
C ALA A 87 -5.72 0.92 -25.07
N LYS A 88 -4.92 0.02 -24.48
CA LYS A 88 -4.03 -0.87 -25.24
C LYS A 88 -4.81 -1.86 -26.09
N GLN A 89 -5.89 -2.42 -25.57
CA GLN A 89 -6.78 -3.30 -26.33
C GLN A 89 -7.35 -2.58 -27.55
N LYS A 90 -7.83 -1.34 -27.37
CA LYS A 90 -8.35 -0.53 -28.48
C LYS A 90 -7.28 -0.20 -29.51
N GLU A 91 -6.08 0.14 -29.07
CA GLU A 91 -4.93 0.40 -29.96
C GLU A 91 -4.58 -0.84 -30.79
N VAL A 92 -4.42 -2.00 -30.14
CA VAL A 92 -4.07 -3.25 -30.82
C VAL A 92 -5.16 -3.69 -31.80
N LEU A 93 -6.44 -3.51 -31.43
CA LEU A 93 -7.56 -3.83 -32.31
C LEU A 93 -7.55 -2.93 -33.55
N SER A 94 -7.43 -1.61 -33.35
CA SER A 94 -7.36 -0.63 -34.44
C SER A 94 -6.17 -0.91 -35.36
N GLU A 95 -5.00 -1.22 -34.80
CA GLU A 95 -3.81 -1.54 -35.58
C GLU A 95 -4.01 -2.84 -36.39
N SER A 96 -4.65 -3.85 -35.78
CA SER A 96 -4.96 -5.11 -36.46
C SER A 96 -5.96 -4.91 -37.60
N GLU A 97 -6.98 -4.07 -37.41
CA GLU A 97 -7.93 -3.70 -38.47
C GLU A 97 -7.24 -2.96 -39.62
N THR A 98 -6.35 -2.00 -39.32
CA THR A 98 -5.56 -1.30 -40.35
C THR A 98 -4.66 -2.27 -41.11
N ARG A 99 -3.91 -3.13 -40.41
CA ARG A 99 -3.06 -4.14 -41.06
C ARG A 99 -3.87 -5.10 -41.94
N ALA A 100 -5.05 -5.53 -41.47
CA ALA A 100 -5.93 -6.39 -42.27
C ALA A 100 -6.42 -5.67 -43.54
N ALA A 101 -6.80 -4.40 -43.43
CA ALA A 101 -7.19 -3.58 -44.58
C ALA A 101 -6.05 -3.39 -45.59
N ASP A 102 -4.84 -3.10 -45.11
CA ASP A 102 -3.64 -2.95 -45.93
C ASP A 102 -3.29 -4.26 -46.65
N MET A 103 -3.36 -5.39 -45.93
CA MET A 103 -3.10 -6.71 -46.51
C MET A 103 -4.11 -7.04 -47.60
N LEU A 104 -5.39 -6.70 -47.40
CA LEU A 104 -6.44 -6.88 -48.40
C LEU A 104 -6.22 -6.00 -49.64
N ALA A 105 -5.78 -4.76 -49.43
CA ALA A 105 -5.47 -3.82 -50.51
C ALA A 105 -4.25 -4.27 -51.33
N ALA A 106 -3.20 -4.77 -50.67
CA ALA A 106 -2.02 -5.35 -51.30
C ALA A 106 -2.40 -6.59 -52.13
N ALA A 107 -3.14 -7.54 -51.55
CA ALA A 107 -3.59 -8.74 -52.25
C ALA A 107 -4.45 -8.42 -53.49
N ARG A 108 -5.33 -7.41 -53.41
CA ARG A 108 -6.11 -6.94 -54.58
C ARG A 108 -5.23 -6.36 -55.69
N THR A 109 -4.18 -5.63 -55.32
CA THR A 109 -3.25 -5.04 -56.28
C THR A 109 -2.41 -6.12 -56.96
N GLU A 110 -1.95 -7.10 -56.19
CA GLU A 110 -1.20 -8.24 -56.70
C GLU A 110 -2.07 -9.10 -57.63
N LEU A 111 -3.32 -9.40 -57.24
CA LEU A 111 -4.28 -10.09 -58.10
C LEU A 111 -4.52 -9.36 -59.43
N LYS A 112 -4.70 -8.04 -59.41
CA LYS A 112 -4.84 -7.26 -60.66
C LYS A 112 -3.61 -7.40 -61.56
N THR A 113 -2.42 -7.37 -60.96
CA THR A 113 -1.16 -7.49 -61.68
C THR A 113 -1.01 -8.88 -62.30
N GLU A 114 -1.35 -9.94 -61.56
CA GLU A 114 -1.33 -11.32 -62.04
C GLU A 114 -2.39 -11.57 -63.13
N VAL A 115 -3.60 -11.01 -62.99
CA VAL A 115 -4.64 -11.09 -64.04
C VAL A 115 -4.16 -10.41 -65.33
N GLU A 116 -3.52 -9.25 -65.26
CA GLU A 116 -2.96 -8.57 -66.43
C GLU A 116 -1.81 -9.37 -67.07
N LYS A 117 -0.93 -9.99 -66.27
CA LYS A 117 0.10 -10.91 -66.78
C LYS A 117 -0.52 -12.12 -67.49
N ALA A 118 -1.50 -12.77 -66.86
CA ALA A 118 -2.19 -13.93 -67.42
C ALA A 118 -2.90 -13.58 -68.73
N ARG A 119 -3.56 -12.41 -68.80
CA ARG A 119 -4.17 -11.90 -70.05
C ARG A 119 -3.15 -11.67 -71.16
N LYS A 120 -1.98 -11.10 -70.84
CA LYS A 120 -0.91 -10.90 -71.83
C LYS A 120 -0.34 -12.23 -72.32
N ALA A 121 -0.12 -13.19 -71.43
CA ALA A 121 0.33 -14.54 -71.79
C ALA A 121 -0.69 -15.23 -72.71
N LEU A 122 -1.97 -15.19 -72.37
CA LEU A 122 -3.03 -15.77 -73.19
C LEU A 122 -3.12 -15.13 -74.59
N LYS A 123 -2.95 -13.81 -74.70
CA LYS A 123 -2.87 -13.13 -76.01
C LYS A 123 -1.69 -13.64 -76.85
N ALA A 124 -0.50 -13.76 -76.25
CA ALA A 124 0.67 -14.27 -76.94
C ALA A 124 0.50 -15.73 -77.39
N ASP A 125 -0.17 -16.56 -76.58
CA ASP A 125 -0.48 -17.94 -76.95
C ASP A 125 -1.50 -18.00 -78.10
N VAL A 126 -2.54 -17.15 -78.09
CA VAL A 126 -3.52 -17.05 -79.19
C VAL A 126 -2.86 -16.60 -80.50
N GLU A 127 -1.93 -15.64 -80.45
CA GLU A 127 -1.15 -15.22 -81.63
C GLU A 127 -0.31 -16.38 -82.17
N LYS A 128 0.40 -17.12 -81.30
CA LYS A 128 1.16 -18.31 -81.71
C LYS A 128 0.28 -19.38 -82.36
N PHE A 129 -0.86 -19.70 -81.76
CA PHE A 129 -1.79 -20.68 -82.33
C PHE A 129 -2.35 -20.20 -83.67
N SER A 130 -2.63 -18.91 -83.82
CA SER A 130 -3.10 -18.33 -85.10
C SER A 130 -2.05 -18.46 -86.19
N ASP A 131 -0.78 -18.14 -85.89
CA ASP A 131 0.34 -18.34 -86.81
C ASP A 131 0.54 -19.82 -87.20
N GLU A 132 0.37 -20.72 -86.23
CA GLU A 132 0.51 -22.16 -86.47
C GLU A 132 -0.61 -22.70 -87.38
N ILE A 133 -1.84 -22.21 -87.20
CA ILE A 133 -2.98 -22.52 -88.08
C ILE A 133 -2.72 -22.00 -89.50
N VAL A 134 -2.27 -20.74 -89.64
CA VAL A 134 -1.95 -20.16 -90.96
C VAL A 134 -0.86 -20.95 -91.67
N ARG A 135 0.21 -21.35 -90.97
CA ARG A 135 1.27 -22.20 -91.54
C ARG A 135 0.77 -23.57 -91.98
N LYS A 136 -0.22 -24.14 -91.28
CA LYS A 136 -0.84 -25.41 -91.68
C LYS A 136 -1.76 -25.26 -92.90
N LEU A 137 -2.49 -24.15 -93.00
CA LEU A 137 -3.40 -23.88 -94.13
C LEU A 137 -2.67 -23.55 -95.44
N VAL A 138 -1.55 -22.83 -95.38
CA VAL A 138 -0.75 -22.44 -96.56
C VAL A 138 0.13 -23.60 -97.08
N LYS A 139 0.26 -24.69 -96.32
CA LYS A 139 0.97 -25.92 -96.74
C LYS A 139 0.07 -26.98 -97.39
N ALA A 140 -1.20 -26.68 -97.62
CA ALA A 140 -2.11 -27.45 -98.46
C ALA A 140 -2.23 -26.77 -99.83
#